data_AF-A0A5N5GE71-F1
#
_entry.id   AF-A0A5N5GE71-F1
#
_cell.length_a   1.000
_cell.length_b   1.000
_cell.length_c   1.000
_cell.angle_alpha   90.00
_cell.angle_beta   90.00
_cell.angle_gamma   90.00
#
_symmetry.space_group_name_H-M   'P 1'
#
loop_
_entity.id
_entity.type
_entity.pdbx_description
1 polymer ?
#
loop_
_entity_poly.entity_id
_entity_poly.type
_entity_poly.pdbx_seq_one_letter_code
_entity_poly.pdbx_strand_id
1 'polypeptide(L)' 'MRKGAWTREEDDLLRQCIEIHGEVKWHLCRKSCRLRWLNYLKPNIKRGDFTEDEVDLMIRLHKLLGNRY' A
#
# COMPACT_ATOMS: atom_id res chain seq x y z
N MET A 1 -14.28 -7.97 16.36
CA MET A 1 -14.22 -6.49 16.21
C MET A 1 -14.24 -6.15 14.73
N ARG A 2 -15.33 -5.57 14.23
CA ARG A 2 -15.37 -5.02 12.87
C ARG A 2 -14.43 -3.82 12.84
N LYS A 3 -13.26 -3.97 12.21
CA LYS A 3 -12.42 -2.81 11.89
C LYS A 3 -13.17 -2.04 10.81
N GLY A 4 -13.65 -0.85 11.15
CA GLY A 4 -14.26 0.05 10.17
C GLY A 4 -13.26 0.36 9.04
N ALA A 5 -13.79 0.90 7.94
CA ALA A 5 -12.94 1.48 6.92
C ALA A 5 -12.07 2.58 7.53
N TRP A 6 -10.82 2.67 7.07
CA TRP A 6 -9.90 3.74 7.49
C TRP A 6 -10.50 5.10 7.17
N THR A 7 -10.58 5.97 8.16
CA THR A 7 -11.01 7.36 7.93
C THR A 7 -9.84 8.22 7.46
N ARG A 8 -10.15 9.39 6.90
CA ARG A 8 -9.13 10.33 6.44
C ARG A 8 -8.25 10.81 7.59
N GLU A 9 -8.85 11.03 8.75
CA GLU A 9 -8.16 11.47 9.97
C GLU A 9 -7.19 10.40 10.47
N GLU A 10 -7.58 9.11 10.43
CA GLU A 10 -6.70 8.00 10.75
C GLU A 10 -5.51 7.90 9.78
N ASP A 11 -5.76 8.13 8.48
CA ASP A 11 -4.71 8.16 7.47
C ASP A 11 -3.74 9.33 7.70
N ASP A 12 -4.24 10.51 8.04
CA ASP A 12 -3.43 11.70 8.30
C ASP A 12 -2.55 11.52 9.55
N LEU A 13 -3.10 10.97 10.63
CA LEU A 13 -2.34 10.60 11.82
C LEU A 13 -1.25 9.56 11.50
N LEU A 14 -1.57 8.58 10.64
CA LEU A 14 -0.60 7.58 10.22
C LEU A 14 0.53 8.19 9.39
N ARG A 15 0.24 9.13 8.47
CA ARG A 15 1.25 9.88 7.70
C ARG A 15 2.19 10.63 8.63
N GLN A 16 1.63 11.41 9.57
CA GLN A 16 2.42 12.19 10.54
C GLN A 16 3.31 11.29 11.39
N CYS A 17 2.78 10.18 11.89
CA CYS A 17 3.54 9.20 12.67
C CYS A 17 4.76 8.67 11.91
N ILE A 18 4.61 8.39 10.61
CA ILE A 18 5.69 7.88 9.77
C ILE A 18 6.68 8.99 9.39
N GLU A 19 6.21 10.21 9.19
CA GLU A 19 7.07 11.37 8.96
C GLU A 19 7.99 11.64 10.17
N ILE A 20 7.45 11.54 11.38
CA ILE A 20 8.18 11.78 12.63
C ILE A 20 9.13 10.61 12.97
N HIS A 21 8.68 9.36 12.81
CA HIS A 21 9.42 8.18 13.28
C HIS A 21 10.18 7.41 12.20
N GLY A 22 9.92 7.71 10.92
CA GLY A 22 10.43 7.01 9.75
C GLY A 22 9.78 5.64 9.52
N GLU A 23 9.89 5.12 8.28
CA GLU A 23 9.44 3.77 7.92
C GLU A 23 10.22 2.66 8.66
N VAL A 24 11.29 2.96 9.39
CA VAL A 24 12.16 1.95 10.03
C VAL A 24 11.54 1.37 11.32
N LYS A 25 10.58 2.09 11.94
CA LYS A 25 10.00 1.72 13.24
C LYS A 25 8.65 1.01 13.15
N TRP A 26 8.38 0.26 12.08
CA TRP A 26 7.14 -0.53 11.93
C TRP A 26 6.87 -1.53 13.06
N HIS A 27 7.90 -2.00 13.76
CA HIS A 27 7.75 -2.92 14.89
C HIS A 27 6.96 -2.28 16.06
N LEU A 28 6.93 -0.95 16.15
CA LEU A 28 6.12 -0.21 17.12
C LEU A 28 4.67 -0.01 16.63
N CYS A 29 4.38 -0.36 15.38
CA CYS A 29 3.11 -0.08 14.73
C CYS A 29 2.29 -1.37 14.54
N ARG A 30 0.97 -1.26 14.64
CA ARG A 30 0.08 -2.42 14.42
C ARG A 30 0.17 -2.88 12.97
N LYS A 31 0.03 -4.20 12.73
CA LYS A 31 0.00 -4.81 11.38
C LYS A 31 -0.94 -4.07 10.40
N SER A 32 -2.08 -3.57 10.88
CA SER A 32 -3.04 -2.82 10.05
C SER A 32 -2.50 -1.50 9.54
N CYS A 33 -1.73 -0.77 10.35
CA CYS A 33 -1.12 0.51 9.95
C CYS A 33 -0.05 0.29 8.88
N ARG A 34 0.80 -0.73 9.06
CA ARG A 34 1.79 -1.11 8.05
C ARG A 34 1.15 -1.46 6.71
N LEU A 35 0.09 -2.29 6.72
CA LEU A 35 -0.65 -2.63 5.50
C LEU A 35 -1.32 -1.41 4.88
N ARG A 36 -1.91 -0.53 5.69
CA ARG A 36 -2.52 0.71 5.19
C ARG A 36 -1.50 1.59 4.49
N TRP A 37 -0.32 1.78 5.09
CA TRP A 37 0.75 2.56 4.48
C TRP A 37 1.21 1.98 3.15
N LEU A 38 1.60 0.69 3.15
CA LEU A 38 2.21 0.05 1.99
C LEU A 38 1.25 -0.10 0.80
N ASN A 39 -0.05 -0.26 1.06
CA ASN A 39 -1.04 -0.49 0.01
C ASN A 39 -1.79 0.78 -0.42
N TYR A 40 -1.90 1.78 0.45
CA TYR A 40 -2.77 2.92 0.18
C TYR A 40 -2.15 4.29 0.40
N LEU A 41 -1.22 4.50 1.33
CA LEU A 41 -0.77 5.86 1.68
C LEU A 41 0.62 6.22 1.17
N LYS A 42 1.50 5.24 0.92
CA LYS A 42 2.87 5.49 0.45
C LYS A 42 2.84 6.32 -0.86
N PRO A 43 3.65 7.39 -0.96
CA PRO A 43 3.57 8.33 -2.09
C PRO A 43 3.87 7.70 -3.45
N ASN A 44 4.68 6.64 -3.48
CA ASN A 44 5.11 5.98 -4.72
C ASN A 44 4.07 4.98 -5.26
N ILE A 45 2.88 4.92 -4.69
CA ILE A 45 1.79 4.07 -5.18
C ILE A 45 1.12 4.82 -6.33
N LYS A 46 1.26 4.30 -7.55
CA LYS A 46 0.50 4.78 -8.71
C LYS A 46 -0.99 4.50 -8.48
N ARG A 47 -1.78 5.56 -8.36
CA ARG A 47 -3.25 5.49 -8.25
C ARG A 47 -3.83 5.94 -9.59
N GLY A 48 -4.53 5.05 -10.28
CA GLY A 48 -5.09 5.30 -11.60
C GLY A 48 -5.02 4.05 -12.47
N ASP A 49 -5.48 4.19 -13.71
CA ASP A 49 -5.50 3.08 -14.65
C ASP A 49 -4.08 2.70 -15.09
N PHE A 50 -3.91 1.41 -15.39
CA PHE A 50 -2.72 0.93 -16.05
C PHE A 50 -2.74 1.38 -17.52
N THR A 51 -1.58 1.77 -18.02
CA THR A 51 -1.37 1.99 -19.46
C THR A 51 -1.43 0.66 -20.20
N GLU A 52 -1.73 0.68 -21.50
CA GLU A 52 -1.80 -0.54 -22.32
C GLU A 52 -0.50 -1.36 -22.24
N ASP A 53 0.66 -0.69 -22.25
CA ASP A 53 1.97 -1.34 -22.11
C ASP A 53 2.16 -2.02 -20.75
N GLU A 54 1.69 -1.39 -19.66
CA GLU A 54 1.73 -1.99 -18.32
C GLU A 54 0.84 -3.23 -18.25
N VAL A 55 -0.35 -3.19 -18.89
CA VAL A 55 -1.27 -4.33 -18.94
C VAL A 55 -0.66 -5.48 -19.74
N ASP A 56 -0.07 -5.22 -20.90
CA ASP A 56 0.61 -6.24 -21.70
C ASP A 56 1.76 -6.88 -20.92
N LEU A 57 2.56 -6.08 -20.23
CA LEU A 57 3.64 -6.57 -19.39
C LEU A 57 3.11 -7.45 -18.25
N MET A 58 2.02 -7.05 -17.58
CA MET A 58 1.38 -7.85 -16.53
C MET A 58 0.92 -9.21 -17.07
N ILE A 59 0.31 -9.25 -18.26
CA ILE A 59 -0.13 -10.50 -18.91
C ILE A 59 1.07 -11.40 -19.23
N ARG A 60 2.14 -10.84 -19.80
CA ARG A 60 3.36 -11.61 -20.11
C ARG A 60 4.00 -12.19 -18.86
N LEU A 61 4.11 -11.39 -17.79
CA LEU A 61 4.64 -11.84 -16.51
C LEU A 61 3.77 -12.94 -15.90
N HIS A 62 2.45 -12.79 -15.95
CA HIS A 62 1.52 -13.81 -15.45
C HIS A 62 1.63 -15.13 -16.21
N LYS A 63 1.74 -15.09 -17.55
CA LYS A 63 1.96 -16.30 -18.37
C LYS A 63 3.28 -17.00 -18.04
N LEU A 64 4.34 -16.22 -17.76
CA LEU A 64 5.67 -16.76 -17.49
C LEU A 64 5.82 -17.32 -16.07
N LEU A 65 5.29 -16.61 -15.07
CA LEU A 65 5.52 -16.91 -13.65
C LEU A 65 4.32 -17.63 -13.00
N GLY A 66 3.18 -17.67 -13.66
CA GLY A 66 1.92 -18.13 -13.09
C GLY A 66 1.37 -17.19 -12.02
N ASN A 67 0.29 -17.60 -11.37
CA ASN A 67 -0.32 -16.81 -10.31
C ASN A 67 0.49 -16.97 -9.01
N ARG A 68 1.33 -15.98 -8.69
CA ARG A 68 2.23 -16.01 -7.51
C ARG A 68 1.77 -15.14 -6.35
N TYR A 69 0.65 -14.43 -6.51
CA TYR A 69 0.01 -13.59 -5.49
C TYR A 69 -1.49 -13.51 -5.74
#